data_AF-A0A1Y3MK51-F1
#
_entry.id   AF-A0A1Y3MK51-F1
#
_cell.length_a   1.000
_cell.length_b   1.000
_cell.length_c   1.000
_cell.angle_alpha   90.00
_cell.angle_beta   90.00
_cell.angle_gamma   90.00
#
_symmetry.space_group_name_H-M   'P 1'
#
loop_
_entity.id
_entity.type
_entity.pdbx_description
1 polymer ?
#
loop_
_entity_poly.entity_id
_entity_poly.type
_entity_poly.pdbx_seq_one_letter_code
_entity_poly.pdbx_strand_id
1 'polypeptide(L)'
;MNQKDLDKELKKQEILVKDEKVWDFTYEDHISSIVKRAEKSGAFDDLPGKGKPLNIDKSLSYNPEKQLYKTLKDNHVLPRWIELSKEIDYLKEKLKEITDSNEATKLVRTINKKVLEHNLLCPASAQKMRVKTDF
;
A
#
# COMPACT_ATOMS: atom_id res chain seq x y z
N MET A 1 -20.59 37.51 22.77
CA MET A 1 -19.87 38.01 21.56
C MET A 1 -20.86 38.84 20.77
N ASN A 2 -20.57 40.11 20.48
CA ASN A 2 -21.50 41.01 19.81
C ASN A 2 -21.55 40.68 18.30
N GLN A 3 -22.68 40.92 17.63
CA GLN A 3 -22.85 40.67 16.20
C GLN A 3 -21.75 41.34 15.37
N LYS A 4 -21.34 42.55 15.76
CA LYS A 4 -20.25 43.30 15.12
C LYS A 4 -18.88 42.65 15.27
N ASP A 5 -18.64 41.96 16.39
CA ASP A 5 -17.39 41.24 16.64
C ASP A 5 -17.38 39.93 15.84
N LEU A 6 -18.54 39.27 15.72
CA LEU A 6 -18.74 38.10 14.88
C LEU A 6 -18.47 38.44 13.41
N ASP A 7 -19.06 39.53 12.93
CA ASP A 7 -18.89 40.00 11.55
C ASP A 7 -17.43 40.42 11.28
N LYS A 8 -16.75 40.99 12.27
CA LYS A 8 -15.33 41.35 12.16
C LYS A 8 -14.43 40.13 12.11
N GLU A 9 -14.73 39.10 12.91
CA GLU A 9 -13.99 37.83 12.91
C GLU A 9 -14.25 37.04 11.63
N LEU A 10 -15.51 36.96 11.18
CA LEU A 10 -15.89 36.35 9.90
C LEU A 10 -15.24 37.06 8.72
N LYS A 11 -15.20 38.40 8.74
CA LYS A 11 -14.52 39.19 7.71
C LYS A 11 -13.01 39.03 7.75
N LYS A 12 -12.42 38.86 8.94
CA LYS A 12 -10.99 38.53 9.11
C LYS A 12 -10.66 37.12 8.61
N GLN A 13 -11.55 36.15 8.84
CA GLN A 13 -11.44 34.81 8.24
C GLN A 13 -11.63 34.84 6.73
N GLU A 14 -12.60 35.59 6.20
CA GLU A 14 -12.76 35.82 4.75
C GLU A 14 -11.53 36.50 4.13
N ILE A 15 -10.86 37.42 4.85
CA ILE A 15 -9.62 38.05 4.39
C ILE A 15 -8.46 37.05 4.40
N LEU A 16 -8.33 36.23 5.45
CA LEU A 16 -7.34 35.13 5.53
C LEU A 16 -7.54 34.08 4.44
N VAL A 17 -8.79 33.78 4.07
CA VAL A 17 -9.13 32.89 2.94
C VAL A 17 -8.93 33.58 1.58
N LYS A 18 -9.02 34.92 1.49
CA LYS A 18 -8.84 35.67 0.23
C LYS A 18 -7.39 35.88 -0.20
N ASP A 19 -6.40 35.66 0.66
CA ASP A 19 -5.00 35.53 0.23
C ASP A 19 -4.76 34.26 -0.63
N GLU A 20 -5.78 33.41 -0.84
CA GLU A 20 -5.79 32.30 -1.81
C GLU A 20 -6.30 32.68 -3.22
N LYS A 21 -6.38 33.97 -3.59
CA LYS A 21 -6.75 34.39 -4.95
C LYS A 21 -5.60 34.26 -5.96
N VAL A 22 -5.36 33.04 -6.42
CA VAL A 22 -5.04 32.80 -7.84
C VAL A 22 -6.39 32.68 -8.55
N TRP A 23 -6.73 33.67 -9.39
CA TRP A 23 -7.90 33.58 -10.28
C TRP A 23 -7.58 32.74 -11.51
N ASP A 24 -7.33 31.45 -11.31
CA ASP A 24 -7.43 30.45 -12.37
C ASP A 24 -8.28 29.32 -11.82
N PHE A 25 -9.19 28.77 -12.64
CA PHE A 25 -9.95 27.54 -12.35
C PHE A 25 -9.00 26.31 -12.28
N THR A 26 -8.03 26.36 -11.39
CA THR A 26 -7.06 25.30 -11.16
C THR A 26 -7.54 24.50 -9.96
N TYR A 27 -8.24 23.40 -10.24
CA TYR A 27 -8.44 22.37 -9.23
C TYR A 27 -7.06 21.90 -8.77
N GLU A 28 -6.69 22.24 -7.54
CA GLU A 28 -5.49 21.72 -6.92
C GLU A 28 -5.85 20.46 -6.13
N ASP A 29 -5.40 19.31 -6.61
CA ASP A 29 -5.63 18.03 -5.93
C ASP A 29 -5.04 18.04 -4.50
N HIS A 30 -5.69 17.35 -3.57
CA HIS A 30 -5.27 17.30 -2.17
C HIS A 30 -3.82 16.83 -2.02
N ILE A 31 -3.35 15.89 -2.84
CA ILE A 31 -1.97 15.42 -2.80
C ILE A 31 -1.02 16.54 -3.22
N SER A 32 -1.32 17.25 -4.31
CA SER A 32 -0.54 18.40 -4.78
C SER A 32 -0.42 19.49 -3.70
N SER A 33 -1.53 19.79 -3.02
CA SER A 33 -1.54 20.78 -1.93
C SER A 33 -0.64 20.38 -0.73
N ILE A 34 -0.55 19.08 -0.42
CA ILE A 34 0.33 18.56 0.64
C ILE A 34 1.78 18.70 0.22
N VAL A 35 2.10 18.33 -1.02
CA VAL A 35 3.46 18.43 -1.57
C VAL A 35 3.94 19.88 -1.58
N LYS A 36 3.15 20.81 -2.11
CA LYS A 36 3.53 22.24 -2.14
C LYS A 36 3.74 22.84 -0.76
N ARG A 37 2.94 22.44 0.25
CA ARG A 37 3.14 22.88 1.63
C ARG A 37 4.45 22.33 2.21
N ALA A 38 4.75 21.07 1.94
CA ALA A 38 6.01 20.45 2.35
C ALA A 38 7.23 21.16 1.71
N GLU A 39 7.16 21.49 0.41
CA GLU A 39 8.18 22.28 -0.29
C GLU A 39 8.39 23.66 0.36
N LYS A 40 7.31 24.41 0.60
CA LYS A 40 7.39 25.75 1.25
C LYS A 40 7.99 25.69 2.66
N SER A 41 7.77 24.59 3.38
CA SER A 41 8.33 24.38 4.72
C SER A 41 9.78 23.90 4.72
N GLY A 42 10.40 23.71 3.55
CA GLY A 42 11.78 23.21 3.44
C GLY A 42 11.92 21.72 3.76
N ALA A 43 10.82 20.94 3.76
CA ALA A 43 10.84 19.52 4.12
C ALA A 43 11.71 18.67 3.18
N PHE A 44 12.03 19.17 1.99
CA PHE A 44 12.90 18.51 1.00
C PHE A 44 14.33 19.07 0.99
N ASP A 45 14.67 20.03 1.86
CA ASP A 45 15.96 20.70 1.80
C ASP A 45 17.14 19.89 2.30
N ASP A 46 16.92 18.99 3.25
CA ASP A 46 17.95 18.14 3.86
C ASP A 46 17.59 16.65 3.76
N LEU A 47 17.11 16.22 2.60
CA LEU A 47 16.82 14.80 2.38
C LEU A 47 18.10 13.97 2.36
N PRO A 48 18.07 12.76 2.96
CA PRO A 48 19.19 11.84 2.86
C PRO A 48 19.49 11.51 1.40
N GLY A 49 20.67 11.92 0.93
CA GLY A 49 21.11 11.69 -0.45
C GLY A 49 20.87 12.86 -1.42
N LYS A 50 20.41 14.03 -0.97
CA LYS A 50 20.31 15.24 -1.82
C LYS A 50 21.66 15.53 -2.50
N GLY A 51 21.62 15.74 -3.82
CA GLY A 51 22.80 16.02 -4.65
C GLY A 51 23.69 14.81 -4.98
N LYS A 52 23.41 13.62 -4.42
CA LYS A 52 24.12 12.39 -4.78
C LYS A 52 23.49 11.75 -6.02
N PRO A 53 24.27 11.04 -6.85
CA PRO A 53 23.73 10.30 -7.98
C PRO A 53 22.77 9.22 -7.49
N LEU A 54 21.62 9.08 -8.17
CA LEU A 54 20.65 8.04 -7.88
C LEU A 54 21.25 6.66 -8.19
N ASN A 55 21.13 5.73 -7.24
CA ASN A 55 21.49 4.34 -7.48
C ASN A 55 20.33 3.62 -8.19
N ILE A 56 20.30 3.78 -9.51
CA ILE A 56 19.29 3.15 -10.36
C ILE A 56 19.79 1.76 -10.75
N ASP A 57 19.14 0.73 -10.21
CA ASP A 57 19.36 -0.63 -10.67
C ASP A 57 18.74 -0.79 -12.08
N LYS A 58 19.60 -0.83 -13.09
CA LYS A 58 19.21 -0.98 -14.50
C LYS A 58 18.39 -2.25 -14.74
N SER A 59 18.50 -3.28 -13.89
CA SER A 59 17.71 -4.50 -14.00
C SER A 59 16.22 -4.30 -13.62
N LEU A 60 15.91 -3.21 -12.91
CA LEU A 60 14.55 -2.86 -12.50
C LEU A 60 13.85 -1.91 -13.47
N SER A 61 14.61 -1.18 -14.29
CA SER A 61 14.13 -0.07 -15.13
C SER A 61 13.11 -0.48 -16.20
N TYR A 62 12.87 -1.79 -16.38
CA TYR A 62 11.92 -2.35 -17.35
C TYR A 62 11.03 -3.45 -16.74
N ASN A 63 10.95 -3.57 -15.41
CA ASN A 63 10.11 -4.57 -14.76
C ASN A 63 9.35 -3.95 -13.57
N PRO A 64 8.09 -3.50 -13.80
CA PRO A 64 7.31 -2.82 -12.76
C PRO A 64 7.01 -3.73 -11.56
N GLU A 65 6.83 -5.04 -11.76
CA GLU A 65 6.63 -5.99 -10.66
C GLU A 65 7.85 -6.10 -9.75
N LYS A 66 9.05 -6.23 -10.34
CA LYS A 66 10.31 -6.28 -9.55
C LYS A 66 10.52 -4.97 -8.79
N GLN A 67 10.20 -3.83 -9.41
CA GLN A 67 10.28 -2.54 -8.74
C GLN A 67 9.29 -2.46 -7.57
N LEU A 68 8.03 -2.89 -7.76
CA LEU A 68 7.04 -2.96 -6.69
C LEU A 68 7.52 -3.83 -5.52
N TYR A 69 7.99 -5.05 -5.80
CA TYR A 69 8.46 -5.96 -4.74
C TYR A 69 9.69 -5.42 -4.01
N LYS A 70 10.60 -4.73 -4.70
CA LYS A 70 11.72 -4.04 -4.06
C LYS A 70 11.22 -2.93 -3.13
N THR A 71 10.33 -2.07 -3.60
CA THR A 71 9.76 -0.99 -2.78
C THR A 71 9.07 -1.53 -1.54
N LEU A 72 8.28 -2.60 -1.66
CA LEU A 72 7.65 -3.26 -0.51
C LEU A 72 8.70 -3.77 0.49
N LYS A 73 9.73 -4.48 0.00
CA LYS A 73 10.82 -5.00 0.84
C LYS A 73 11.58 -3.89 1.56
N ASP A 74 11.92 -2.82 0.85
CA ASP A 74 12.68 -1.68 1.39
C ASP A 74 11.87 -0.93 2.48
N ASN A 75 10.54 -1.02 2.44
CA ASN A 75 9.63 -0.44 3.44
C ASN A 75 9.14 -1.46 4.49
N HIS A 76 9.76 -2.64 4.58
CA HIS A 76 9.36 -3.72 5.50
C HIS A 76 7.90 -4.19 5.34
N VAL A 77 7.32 -4.00 4.15
CA VAL A 77 5.97 -4.47 3.81
C VAL A 77 6.08 -5.82 3.12
N LEU A 78 5.31 -6.81 3.58
CA LEU A 78 5.27 -8.11 2.93
C LEU A 78 4.40 -8.04 1.67
N PRO A 79 4.87 -8.59 0.53
CA PRO A 79 4.01 -8.81 -0.62
C PRO A 79 2.86 -9.77 -0.28
N ARG A 80 1.70 -9.51 -0.87
CA ARG A 80 0.46 -10.28 -0.60
C ARG A 80 0.62 -11.79 -0.79
N TRP A 81 1.36 -12.22 -1.81
CA TRP A 81 1.60 -13.65 -2.04
C TRP A 81 2.44 -14.31 -0.93
N ILE A 82 3.33 -13.57 -0.26
CA ILE A 82 4.09 -14.09 0.90
C ILE A 82 3.15 -14.25 2.10
N GLU A 83 2.24 -13.30 2.33
CA GLU A 83 1.22 -13.42 3.38
C GLU A 83 0.34 -14.64 3.15
N LEU A 84 -0.17 -14.80 1.92
CA LEU A 84 -0.95 -15.98 1.53
C LEU A 84 -0.17 -17.27 1.71
N SER A 85 1.14 -17.28 1.42
CA SER A 85 1.99 -18.45 1.67
C SER A 85 1.97 -18.84 3.15
N LYS A 86 2.16 -17.88 4.06
CA LYS A 86 2.13 -18.12 5.51
C LYS A 86 0.75 -18.62 5.99
N GLU A 87 -0.32 -18.03 5.47
CA GLU A 87 -1.69 -18.46 5.77
C GLU A 87 -1.93 -19.91 5.29
N ILE A 88 -1.48 -20.26 4.09
CA ILE A 88 -1.58 -21.62 3.55
C ILE A 88 -0.82 -22.60 4.43
N ASP A 89 0.39 -22.27 4.84
CA ASP A 89 1.23 -23.14 5.65
C ASP A 89 0.61 -23.35 7.05
N TYR A 90 0.06 -22.30 7.66
CA TYR A 90 -0.73 -22.41 8.90
C TYR A 90 -1.96 -23.32 8.76
N LEU A 91 -2.74 -23.16 7.68
CA LEU A 91 -3.92 -24.00 7.45
C LEU A 91 -3.56 -25.46 7.18
N LYS A 92 -2.41 -25.72 6.56
CA LYS A 92 -1.89 -27.08 6.35
C LYS A 92 -1.48 -27.74 7.65
N GLU A 93 -0.87 -27.01 8.58
CA GLU A 93 -0.60 -27.55 9.92
C GLU A 93 -1.90 -27.88 10.65
N LYS A 94 -2.86 -26.96 10.64
CA LYS A 94 -4.19 -27.20 11.23
C LYS A 94 -4.90 -28.41 10.62
N LEU A 95 -4.73 -28.66 9.33
CA LEU A 95 -5.33 -29.82 8.66
C LEU A 95 -4.83 -31.16 9.23
N LYS A 96 -3.57 -31.23 9.71
CA LYS A 96 -3.01 -32.46 10.30
C LYS A 96 -3.65 -32.82 11.64
N GLU A 97 -4.21 -31.84 12.34
CA GLU A 97 -4.82 -32.02 13.66
C GLU A 97 -6.30 -32.46 13.57
N ILE A 98 -6.94 -32.28 12.41
CA ILE A 98 -8.36 -32.59 12.22
C ILE A 98 -8.54 -34.09 12.00
N THR A 99 -9.37 -34.71 12.84
CA THR A 99 -9.74 -36.12 12.72
C THR A 99 -11.05 -36.33 11.95
N ASP A 100 -11.94 -35.32 11.88
CA ASP A 100 -13.18 -35.41 11.13
C ASP A 100 -12.97 -35.22 9.61
N SER A 101 -13.43 -36.20 8.83
CA SER A 101 -13.30 -36.22 7.37
C SER A 101 -14.06 -35.08 6.68
N ASN A 102 -15.22 -34.68 7.20
CA ASN A 102 -16.02 -33.63 6.58
C ASN A 102 -15.40 -32.24 6.80
N GLU A 103 -14.97 -31.95 8.02
CA GLU A 103 -14.19 -30.74 8.34
C GLU A 103 -12.86 -30.67 7.56
N ALA A 104 -12.14 -31.79 7.46
CA ALA A 104 -10.90 -31.87 6.69
C ALA A 104 -11.14 -31.54 5.20
N THR A 105 -12.20 -32.08 4.61
CA THR A 105 -12.57 -31.82 3.21
C THR A 105 -12.88 -30.34 2.97
N LYS A 106 -13.62 -29.69 3.89
CA LYS A 106 -13.92 -28.25 3.81
C LYS A 106 -12.64 -27.42 3.92
N LEU A 107 -11.74 -27.77 4.84
CA LEU A 107 -10.48 -27.05 5.02
C LEU A 107 -9.57 -27.19 3.79
N VAL A 108 -9.49 -28.38 3.18
CA VAL A 108 -8.75 -28.60 1.92
C VAL A 108 -9.27 -27.71 0.80
N ARG A 109 -10.61 -27.55 0.66
CA ARG A 109 -11.20 -26.63 -0.32
C ARG A 109 -10.74 -25.18 -0.07
N THR A 110 -10.76 -24.74 1.18
CA THR A 110 -10.28 -23.39 1.56
C THR A 110 -8.79 -23.21 1.27
N ILE A 111 -7.95 -24.20 1.60
CA ILE A 111 -6.51 -24.18 1.28
C ILE A 111 -6.30 -24.08 -0.23
N ASN A 112 -6.99 -24.90 -1.02
CA ASN A 112 -6.83 -24.91 -2.48
C ASN A 112 -7.30 -23.61 -3.14
N LYS A 113 -8.32 -22.95 -2.60
CA LYS A 113 -8.70 -21.59 -3.02
C LYS A 113 -7.58 -20.59 -2.76
N LYS A 114 -6.98 -20.60 -1.57
CA LYS A 114 -5.84 -19.72 -1.25
C LYS A 114 -4.60 -20.03 -2.08
N VAL A 115 -4.34 -21.31 -2.38
CA VAL A 115 -3.25 -21.71 -3.29
C VAL A 115 -3.46 -21.15 -4.69
N LEU A 116 -4.70 -21.13 -5.19
CA LEU A 116 -5.01 -20.49 -6.47
C LEU A 116 -4.73 -18.98 -6.43
N GLU A 117 -5.25 -18.26 -5.42
CA GLU A 117 -5.00 -16.83 -5.24
C GLU A 117 -3.51 -16.52 -5.13
N HIS A 118 -2.77 -17.33 -4.36
CA HIS A 118 -1.32 -17.23 -4.23
C HIS A 118 -0.61 -17.38 -5.58
N ASN A 119 -0.95 -18.41 -6.35
CA ASN A 119 -0.27 -18.72 -7.62
C ASN A 119 -0.56 -17.71 -8.73
N LEU A 120 -1.67 -16.97 -8.64
CA LEU A 120 -1.99 -15.87 -9.55
C LEU A 120 -1.14 -14.62 -9.29
N LEU A 121 -0.64 -14.45 -8.05
CA LEU A 121 0.13 -13.27 -7.64
C LEU A 121 1.64 -13.52 -7.63
N CYS A 122 2.07 -14.77 -7.41
CA CYS A 122 3.49 -15.10 -7.28
C CYS A 122 4.14 -15.42 -8.64
N PRO A 123 5.46 -15.22 -8.78
CA PRO A 123 6.18 -15.72 -9.96
C PRO A 123 6.08 -17.24 -10.06
N ALA A 124 6.26 -17.77 -11.27
CA ALA A 124 6.15 -19.21 -11.56
C ALA A 124 7.04 -20.08 -10.65
N SER A 125 8.24 -19.59 -10.29
CA SER A 125 9.17 -20.28 -9.41
C SER A 125 8.69 -20.44 -7.96
N ALA A 126 7.74 -19.62 -7.52
CA ALA A 126 7.22 -19.63 -6.16
C ALA A 126 5.86 -20.35 -6.04
N GLN A 127 5.28 -20.84 -7.14
CA GLN A 127 3.95 -21.44 -7.12
C GLN A 127 3.86 -22.68 -6.24
N LYS A 128 2.75 -22.82 -5.51
CA LYS A 128 2.49 -23.96 -4.62
C LYS A 128 1.56 -24.97 -5.29
N MET A 129 1.78 -26.25 -4.97
CA MET A 129 0.87 -27.33 -5.40
C MET A 129 -0.38 -27.37 -4.52
N ARG A 130 -1.49 -27.75 -5.15
CA ARG A 130 -2.77 -28.00 -4.48
C ARG A 130 -2.65 -29.24 -3.58
N VAL A 131 -3.40 -29.22 -2.48
CA VAL A 131 -3.52 -30.38 -1.58
C VAL A 131 -4.50 -31.36 -2.22
N LYS A 132 -4.10 -32.63 -2.31
CA LYS A 132 -4.96 -33.72 -2.80
C LYS A 132 -6.07 -34.00 -1.78
N THR A 133 -7.22 -34.43 -2.28
CA THR A 133 -8.42 -34.74 -1.48
C THR A 133 -8.55 -36.22 -1.16
N ASP A 134 -7.47 -37.00 -1.28
CA ASP A 134 -7.49 -38.44 -1.05
C ASP A 134 -7.48 -38.69 0.47
N PHE A 135 -8.67 -38.80 1.06
CA PHE A 135 -8.93 -39.20 2.45
C PHE A 135 -9.46 -40.63 2.49
#